data_AF-A0A665VDW0-F1
#
_entry.id   AF-A0A665VDW0-F1
#
_cell.length_a   1.000
_cell.length_b   1.000
_cell.length_c   1.000
_cell.angle_alpha   90.00
_cell.angle_beta   90.00
_cell.angle_gamma   90.00
#
_symmetry.space_group_name_H-M   'P 1'
#
loop_
_entity.id
_entity.type
_entity.pdbx_description
1 polymer ?
#
loop_
_entity_poly.entity_id
_entity_poly.type
_entity_poly.pdbx_seq_one_letter_code
_entity_poly.pdbx_strand_id
1 'polypeptide(L)'
;MEWREQSSVSCDEAYLEAQRWIEAVTKKKFGSNDFRSALENGVLLCDLINKIKPGIIKRVNRLPTPIAGLDNLNVFLRACGKLGLKEAQLFHPGDLQDLSTRVTVKDQETNRRLKNVLITIYWVGRRAQCDRLYDGPYLNFKAFEGLLGTANGSQSPRLSYFNHVNSAANKVGI
;
A
#
# COMPACT_ATOMS: atom_id res chain seq x y z
N MET A 1 -30.31 19.15 -13.25
CA MET A 1 -28.90 18.81 -13.52
C MET A 1 -28.46 17.87 -12.41
N GLU A 2 -28.54 16.57 -12.68
CA GLU A 2 -28.02 15.54 -11.77
C GLU A 2 -26.50 15.65 -11.77
N TRP A 3 -25.97 16.31 -10.74
CA TRP A 3 -24.57 16.15 -10.40
C TRP A 3 -24.39 14.68 -10.03
N ARG A 4 -23.84 13.91 -10.97
CA ARG A 4 -23.28 12.60 -10.66
C ARG A 4 -22.23 12.84 -9.58
N GLU A 5 -22.56 12.54 -8.34
CA GLU A 5 -21.60 12.23 -7.29
C GLU A 5 -20.62 11.24 -7.92
N GLN A 6 -19.44 11.74 -8.27
CA GLN A 6 -18.34 10.92 -8.73
C GLN A 6 -18.05 9.98 -7.56
N SER A 7 -18.60 8.77 -7.63
CA SER A 7 -18.82 7.90 -6.48
C SER A 7 -17.52 7.79 -5.69
N SER A 8 -17.49 8.47 -4.54
CA SER A 8 -16.54 8.23 -3.48
C SER A 8 -16.86 6.85 -2.95
N VAL A 9 -16.47 5.81 -3.67
CA VAL A 9 -16.40 4.50 -3.05
C VAL A 9 -15.38 4.68 -1.94
N SER A 10 -15.90 4.76 -0.72
CA SER A 10 -15.16 5.33 0.40
C SER A 10 -13.89 4.49 0.61
N CYS A 11 -12.75 5.16 0.54
CA CYS A 11 -11.46 4.53 0.82
C CYS A 11 -11.31 4.24 2.32
N ASP A 12 -12.26 4.69 3.15
CA ASP A 12 -12.21 4.58 4.61
C ASP A 12 -12.15 3.13 5.04
N GLU A 13 -12.90 2.22 4.40
CA GLU A 13 -12.81 0.79 4.68
C GLU A 13 -11.40 0.25 4.42
N ALA A 14 -10.79 0.63 3.30
CA ALA A 14 -9.43 0.23 2.96
C ALA A 14 -8.39 0.82 3.92
N TYR A 15 -8.56 2.08 4.36
CA TYR A 15 -7.68 2.68 5.36
C TYR A 15 -7.77 1.96 6.70
N LEU A 16 -8.98 1.75 7.21
CA LEU A 16 -9.22 1.07 8.49
C LEU A 16 -8.68 -0.36 8.44
N GLU A 17 -8.93 -1.08 7.35
CA GLU A 17 -8.45 -2.43 7.17
C GLU A 17 -6.93 -2.50 7.03
N ALA A 18 -6.32 -1.59 6.26
CA ALA A 18 -4.87 -1.48 6.15
C ALA A 18 -4.23 -1.21 7.51
N GLN A 19 -4.77 -0.27 8.29
CA GLN A 19 -4.28 0.03 9.63
C GLN A 19 -4.42 -1.20 10.54
N ARG A 20 -5.62 -1.78 10.65
CA ARG A 20 -5.88 -2.97 11.47
C ARG A 20 -4.90 -4.09 11.13
N TRP A 21 -4.70 -4.37 9.85
CA TRP A 21 -3.82 -5.43 9.40
C TRP A 21 -2.35 -5.14 9.74
N ILE A 22 -1.85 -3.95 9.40
CA ILE A 22 -0.46 -3.55 9.69
C ILE A 22 -0.19 -3.62 11.20
N GLU A 23 -1.09 -3.09 12.03
CA GLU A 23 -0.93 -3.12 13.47
C GLU A 23 -0.93 -4.55 14.01
N ALA A 24 -1.83 -5.40 13.51
CA ALA A 24 -1.98 -6.77 13.98
C ALA A 24 -0.81 -7.67 13.56
N VAL A 25 -0.20 -7.44 12.39
CA VAL A 25 1.00 -8.17 11.92
C VAL A 25 2.26 -7.68 12.64
N THR A 26 2.44 -6.36 12.73
CA THR A 26 3.63 -5.77 13.35
C THR A 26 3.60 -5.82 14.87
N LYS A 27 2.42 -5.99 15.47
CA LYS A 27 2.14 -5.81 16.91
C LYS A 27 2.50 -4.41 17.40
N LYS A 28 2.41 -3.40 16.53
CA LYS A 28 2.72 -1.99 16.82
C LYS A 28 1.53 -1.13 16.42
N LYS A 29 1.26 -0.08 17.19
CA LYS A 29 0.22 0.89 16.87
C LYS A 29 0.72 1.97 15.91
N PHE A 30 -0.19 2.53 15.14
CA PHE A 30 0.08 3.75 14.38
C PHE A 30 0.44 4.87 15.35
N GLY A 31 1.48 5.64 15.01
CA GLY A 31 1.94 6.76 15.85
C GLY A 31 1.11 8.04 15.66
N SER A 32 0.16 8.04 14.74
CA SER A 32 -0.73 9.16 14.42
C SER A 32 -2.10 8.63 14.00
N ASN A 33 -3.14 9.44 14.21
CA ASN A 33 -4.48 9.18 13.68
C ASN A 33 -4.56 9.47 12.16
N ASP A 34 -3.59 10.22 11.63
CA ASP A 34 -3.44 10.44 10.20
C ASP A 34 -2.64 9.29 9.56
N PHE A 35 -3.27 8.62 8.59
CA PHE A 35 -2.71 7.43 7.93
C PHE A 35 -1.36 7.73 7.25
N ARG A 36 -1.23 8.91 6.63
CA ARG A 36 0.00 9.31 5.94
C ARG A 36 1.15 9.48 6.93
N SER A 37 0.92 10.30 7.95
CA SER A 37 1.88 10.63 9.01
C SER A 37 2.35 9.38 9.75
N ALA A 38 1.47 8.38 9.91
CA ALA A 38 1.83 7.13 10.55
C ALA A 38 2.82 6.27 9.72
N LEU A 39 2.83 6.42 8.40
CA LEU A 39 3.61 5.60 7.47
C LEU A 39 4.77 6.32 6.79
N GLU A 40 4.80 7.66 6.79
CA GLU A 40 5.76 8.47 6.03
C GLU A 40 7.24 8.31 6.47
N ASN A 41 7.47 7.86 7.70
CA ASN A 41 8.82 7.51 8.18
C ASN A 41 9.28 6.12 7.72
N GLY A 42 8.40 5.33 7.09
CA GLY A 42 8.67 4.00 6.52
C GLY A 42 9.01 2.89 7.53
N VAL A 43 9.07 3.18 8.82
CA VAL A 43 9.50 2.21 9.86
C VAL A 43 8.49 1.08 10.00
N LEU A 44 7.20 1.40 10.13
CA LEU A 44 6.14 0.38 10.25
C LEU A 44 6.05 -0.49 9.00
N LEU A 45 6.25 0.09 7.81
CA LEU A 45 6.26 -0.63 6.54
C LEU A 45 7.45 -1.61 6.46
N CYS A 46 8.64 -1.20 6.91
CA CYS A 46 9.79 -2.10 6.99
C CYS A 46 9.56 -3.24 7.99
N ASP A 47 9.02 -2.91 9.16
CA ASP A 47 8.70 -3.89 10.20
C ASP A 47 7.64 -4.91 9.71
N LEU A 48 6.64 -4.46 8.93
CA LEU A 48 5.63 -5.32 8.30
C LEU A 48 6.28 -6.35 7.37
N ILE A 49 7.17 -5.93 6.47
CA ILE A 49 7.83 -6.85 5.53
C ILE A 49 8.69 -7.87 6.28
N ASN A 50 9.40 -7.45 7.33
CA ASN A 50 10.19 -8.37 8.14
C ASN A 50 9.34 -9.34 8.96
N LYS A 51 8.07 -9.02 9.23
CA LYS A 51 7.13 -9.99 9.82
C LYS A 51 6.62 -11.00 8.80
N ILE A 52 6.38 -10.55 7.56
CA ILE A 52 5.94 -11.43 6.48
C ILE A 52 7.06 -12.37 6.06
N LYS A 53 8.27 -11.85 5.90
CA LYS A 53 9.45 -12.64 5.56
C LYS A 53 10.66 -12.14 6.33
N PRO A 54 11.01 -12.83 7.43
CA PRO A 54 12.13 -12.45 8.29
C PRO A 54 13.44 -12.27 7.53
N GLY A 55 14.17 -11.21 7.86
CA GLY A 55 15.52 -10.96 7.37
C GLY A 55 15.65 -10.31 5.98
N ILE A 56 14.56 -9.99 5.28
CA ILE A 56 14.65 -9.27 4.00
C ILE A 56 15.24 -7.86 4.20
N ILE A 57 14.75 -7.13 5.20
CA ILE A 57 15.22 -5.80 5.54
C ILE A 57 16.15 -5.90 6.74
N LYS A 58 17.46 -5.78 6.50
CA LYS A 58 18.50 -5.98 7.54
C LYS A 58 18.59 -4.83 8.55
N ARG A 59 18.31 -3.59 8.11
CA ARG A 59 18.43 -2.38 8.94
C ARG A 59 17.32 -1.39 8.58
N VAL A 60 16.74 -0.79 9.62
CA VAL A 60 15.73 0.27 9.53
C VAL A 60 16.30 1.51 10.23
N ASN A 61 16.24 2.67 9.59
CA ASN A 61 16.70 3.93 10.15
C ASN A 61 15.60 4.55 11.02
N ARG A 62 15.83 4.70 12.33
CA ARG A 62 14.82 5.21 13.28
C ARG A 62 15.06 6.67 13.68
N LEU A 63 15.97 7.37 12.99
CA LEU A 63 16.19 8.80 13.23
C LEU A 63 14.97 9.61 12.76
N PRO A 64 14.54 10.64 13.51
CA PRO A 64 13.39 11.47 13.18
C PRO A 64 13.76 12.51 12.11
N THR A 65 14.21 12.06 10.94
CA THR A 65 14.63 12.94 9.84
C THR A 65 13.92 12.54 8.54
N PRO A 66 13.59 13.50 7.65
CA PRO A 66 12.97 13.18 6.36
C PRO A 66 13.80 12.20 5.52
N ILE A 67 15.14 12.35 5.55
CA ILE A 67 16.09 11.48 4.83
C ILE A 67 16.00 10.04 5.34
N ALA A 68 15.96 9.83 6.67
CA ALA A 68 15.76 8.50 7.24
C ALA A 68 14.43 7.86 6.80
N GLY A 69 13.36 8.67 6.76
CA GLY A 69 12.08 8.23 6.22
C GLY A 69 12.18 7.78 4.76
N LEU A 70 12.86 8.56 3.92
CA LEU A 70 13.02 8.29 2.49
C LEU A 70 13.80 6.99 2.28
N ASP A 71 14.88 6.81 3.04
CA ASP A 71 15.70 5.59 3.02
C ASP A 71 14.87 4.36 3.38
N ASN A 72 14.06 4.45 4.44
CA ASN A 72 13.19 3.35 4.85
C ASN A 72 12.15 3.01 3.78
N LEU A 73 11.49 4.00 3.17
CA LEU A 73 10.53 3.77 2.09
C LEU A 73 11.20 3.08 0.89
N ASN A 74 12.38 3.54 0.50
CA ASN A 74 13.15 2.93 -0.59
C ASN A 74 13.56 1.48 -0.27
N VAL A 75 13.98 1.21 0.97
CA VAL A 75 14.31 -0.15 1.42
C VAL A 75 13.06 -1.05 1.43
N PHE A 76 11.93 -0.55 1.92
CA PHE A 76 10.63 -1.23 1.88
C PHE A 76 10.23 -1.61 0.44
N LEU A 77 10.28 -0.66 -0.50
CA LEU A 77 9.88 -0.91 -1.89
C LEU A 77 10.79 -1.95 -2.57
N ARG A 78 12.11 -1.89 -2.34
CA ARG A 78 13.04 -2.94 -2.79
C ARG A 78 12.71 -4.31 -2.19
N ALA A 79 12.32 -4.35 -0.92
CA ALA A 79 11.94 -5.57 -0.22
C ALA A 79 10.63 -6.17 -0.79
N CYS A 80 9.65 -5.33 -1.11
CA CYS A 80 8.45 -5.73 -1.86
C CYS A 80 8.80 -6.36 -3.21
N GLY A 81 9.76 -5.79 -3.96
CA GLY A 81 10.27 -6.39 -5.19
C GLY A 81 10.87 -7.79 -4.97
N LYS A 82 11.65 -7.98 -3.90
CA LYS A 82 12.19 -9.31 -3.51
C LYS A 82 11.12 -10.30 -3.06
N LEU A 83 9.98 -9.81 -2.57
CA LEU A 83 8.80 -10.65 -2.33
C LEU A 83 8.10 -11.04 -3.65
N GLY A 84 8.40 -10.40 -4.77
CA GLY A 84 7.82 -10.70 -6.08
C GLY A 84 6.74 -9.73 -6.52
N LEU A 85 6.60 -8.57 -5.86
CA LEU A 85 5.74 -7.49 -6.37
C LEU A 85 6.38 -6.84 -7.60
N LYS A 86 5.55 -6.49 -8.57
CA LYS A 86 5.94 -5.74 -9.78
C LYS A 86 5.96 -4.25 -9.51
N GLU A 87 6.79 -3.50 -10.24
CA GLU A 87 6.87 -2.04 -10.09
C GLU A 87 5.51 -1.33 -10.23
N ALA A 88 4.63 -1.81 -11.12
CA ALA A 88 3.28 -1.26 -11.29
C ALA A 88 2.39 -1.40 -10.05
N GLN A 89 2.75 -2.27 -9.10
CA GLN A 89 2.05 -2.52 -7.83
C GLN A 89 2.63 -1.66 -6.69
N LEU A 90 3.73 -0.96 -6.93
CA LEU A 90 4.45 -0.17 -5.93
C LEU A 90 4.05 1.32 -6.03
N PHE A 91 3.88 1.93 -4.87
CA PHE A 91 3.81 3.39 -4.74
C PHE A 91 5.21 4.00 -4.92
N HIS A 92 5.26 5.31 -5.16
CA HIS A 92 6.50 6.09 -5.20
C HIS A 92 6.74 6.75 -3.84
N PRO A 93 7.97 6.84 -3.29
CA PRO A 93 8.20 7.46 -1.97
C PRO A 93 7.57 8.86 -1.81
N GLY A 94 7.50 9.63 -2.90
CA GLY A 94 6.80 10.92 -2.95
C GLY A 94 5.29 10.87 -2.66
N ASP A 95 4.62 9.72 -2.85
CA ASP A 95 3.22 9.53 -2.44
C ASP A 95 3.05 9.74 -0.92
N LEU A 96 4.05 9.37 -0.12
CA LEU A 96 4.06 9.51 1.34
C LEU A 96 4.89 10.69 1.87
N GLN A 97 5.94 11.14 1.16
CA GLN A 97 6.80 12.22 1.67
C GLN A 97 6.60 13.58 1.00
N ASP A 98 6.26 13.61 -0.29
CA ASP A 98 6.17 14.88 -1.01
C ASP A 98 4.78 15.49 -0.78
N LEU A 99 4.72 16.52 0.07
CA LEU A 99 3.73 17.58 -0.01
C LEU A 99 4.52 18.85 -0.26
N SER A 100 4.88 19.08 -1.52
CA SER A 100 5.48 20.33 -1.95
C SER A 100 4.69 21.49 -1.35
N THR A 101 5.40 22.35 -0.62
CA THR A 101 4.96 23.59 0.05
C THR A 101 4.50 24.67 -0.94
N ARG A 102 3.80 24.29 -2.01
CA ARG A 102 3.26 25.19 -3.03
C ARG A 102 1.75 25.25 -2.90
N VAL A 103 1.26 25.97 -1.89
CA VAL A 103 0.00 26.77 -1.77
C VAL A 103 -1.34 26.22 -2.31
N THR A 104 -1.42 25.12 -3.06
CA THR A 104 -2.66 24.49 -3.57
C THR A 104 -2.39 23.03 -3.94
N VAL A 105 -1.94 22.19 -2.99
CA VAL A 105 -2.10 20.74 -3.18
C VAL A 105 -3.60 20.47 -3.13
N LYS A 106 -4.23 20.27 -4.29
CA LYS A 106 -5.65 19.95 -4.38
C LYS A 106 -5.88 18.65 -3.62
N ASP A 107 -6.90 18.59 -2.75
CA ASP A 107 -7.22 17.39 -1.95
C ASP A 107 -7.32 16.11 -2.80
N GLN A 108 -7.73 16.25 -4.06
CA GLN A 108 -7.76 15.17 -5.05
C GLN A 108 -6.40 14.51 -5.27
N GLU A 109 -5.30 15.28 -5.28
CA GLU A 109 -3.94 14.76 -5.45
C GLU A 109 -3.48 13.98 -4.23
N THR A 110 -3.70 14.51 -3.03
CA THR A 110 -3.40 13.83 -1.77
C THR A 110 -4.15 12.50 -1.68
N ASN A 111 -5.45 12.51 -2.01
CA ASN A 111 -6.26 11.30 -2.05
C ASN A 111 -5.71 10.29 -3.07
N ARG A 112 -5.35 10.72 -4.28
CA ARG A 112 -4.76 9.84 -5.30
C ARG A 112 -3.45 9.19 -4.85
N ARG A 113 -2.56 9.95 -4.20
CA ARG A 113 -1.29 9.46 -3.67
C ARG A 113 -1.50 8.39 -2.60
N LEU A 114 -2.42 8.63 -1.66
CA LEU A 114 -2.73 7.64 -0.62
C LEU A 114 -3.39 6.37 -1.16
N LYS A 115 -4.21 6.48 -2.22
CA LYS A 115 -4.74 5.31 -2.94
C LYS A 115 -3.60 4.43 -3.50
N ASN A 116 -2.53 5.01 -4.02
CA ASN A 116 -1.36 4.22 -4.48
C ASN A 116 -0.75 3.40 -3.33
N VAL A 117 -0.64 4.01 -2.14
CA VAL A 117 -0.09 3.35 -0.95
C VAL A 117 -0.97 2.19 -0.52
N LEU A 118 -2.29 2.38 -0.47
CA LEU A 118 -3.26 1.33 -0.15
C LEU A 118 -3.19 0.17 -1.15
N ILE A 119 -3.06 0.45 -2.45
CA ILE A 119 -2.89 -0.58 -3.48
C ILE A 119 -1.62 -1.41 -3.25
N THR A 120 -0.50 -0.78 -2.88
CA THR A 120 0.71 -1.55 -2.54
C THR A 120 0.51 -2.42 -1.31
N ILE A 121 -0.13 -1.90 -0.25
CA ILE A 121 -0.45 -2.67 0.96
C ILE A 121 -1.31 -3.89 0.63
N TYR A 122 -2.32 -3.73 -0.23
CA TYR A 122 -3.13 -4.84 -0.75
C TYR A 122 -2.27 -5.96 -1.35
N TRP A 123 -1.31 -5.59 -2.19
CA TRP A 123 -0.43 -6.57 -2.84
C TRP A 123 0.55 -7.24 -1.89
N VAL A 124 1.05 -6.50 -0.90
CA VAL A 124 1.87 -7.08 0.17
C VAL A 124 1.02 -8.09 0.96
N GLY A 125 -0.23 -7.77 1.27
CA GLY A 125 -1.17 -8.69 1.93
C GLY A 125 -1.47 -9.96 1.12
N ARG A 126 -1.70 -9.82 -0.19
CA ARG A 126 -1.82 -10.96 -1.11
C ARG A 126 -0.56 -11.82 -1.08
N ARG A 127 0.61 -11.20 -1.10
CA ARG A 127 1.87 -11.93 -1.15
C ARG A 127 2.19 -12.65 0.17
N ALA A 128 1.80 -12.06 1.30
CA ALA A 128 1.91 -12.67 2.62
C ALA A 128 1.12 -13.98 2.71
N GLN A 129 -0.11 -14.04 2.18
CA GLN A 129 -0.92 -15.27 2.16
C GLN A 129 -0.32 -16.39 1.33
N CYS A 130 0.46 -16.06 0.30
CA CYS A 130 1.17 -17.04 -0.53
C CYS A 130 2.50 -17.50 0.11
N ASP A 131 2.91 -16.97 1.26
CA ASP A 131 4.09 -17.42 1.97
C ASP A 131 3.73 -18.52 2.98
N ARG A 132 4.31 -19.70 2.84
CA ARG A 132 4.00 -20.88 3.68
C ARG A 132 4.39 -20.69 5.15
N LEU A 133 5.31 -19.76 5.42
CA LEU A 133 5.80 -19.48 6.77
C LEU A 133 5.04 -18.33 7.44
N TYR A 134 4.13 -17.67 6.74
CA TYR A 134 3.35 -16.58 7.29
C TYR A 134 2.23 -17.10 8.20
N ASP A 135 2.23 -16.67 9.46
CA ASP A 135 1.29 -17.08 10.51
C ASP A 135 0.43 -15.90 11.04
N GLY A 136 0.55 -14.73 10.41
CA GLY A 136 -0.16 -13.52 10.80
C GLY A 136 -1.61 -13.46 10.31
N PRO A 137 -2.40 -12.49 10.79
CA PRO A 137 -3.77 -12.30 10.31
C PRO A 137 -3.79 -11.93 8.83
N TYR A 138 -4.88 -12.27 8.16
CA TYR A 138 -5.09 -11.93 6.76
C TYR A 138 -5.69 -10.53 6.59
N LEU A 139 -5.31 -9.90 5.49
CA LEU A 139 -5.94 -8.68 5.01
C LEU A 139 -7.32 -9.04 4.42
N ASN A 140 -8.35 -8.31 4.80
CA ASN A 140 -9.68 -8.42 4.22
C ASN A 140 -9.69 -7.70 2.86
N PHE A 141 -9.51 -8.45 1.78
CA PHE A 141 -9.45 -7.88 0.43
C PHE A 141 -10.73 -7.20 -0.03
N LYS A 142 -11.88 -7.55 0.57
CA LYS A 142 -13.16 -6.92 0.24
C LYS A 142 -13.15 -5.42 0.53
N ALA A 143 -12.46 -5.00 1.60
CA ALA A 143 -12.31 -3.59 1.96
C ALA A 143 -11.58 -2.75 0.90
N PHE A 144 -10.91 -3.39 -0.07
CA PHE A 144 -10.17 -2.73 -1.15
C PHE A 144 -10.92 -2.77 -2.49
N GLU A 145 -12.09 -3.40 -2.59
CA GLU A 145 -12.84 -3.51 -3.85
C GLU A 145 -13.15 -2.14 -4.46
N GLY A 146 -13.48 -1.15 -3.63
CA GLY A 146 -13.71 0.22 -4.08
C GLY A 146 -12.49 0.94 -4.65
N LEU A 147 -11.29 0.56 -4.20
CA LEU A 147 -10.03 1.10 -4.72
C LEU A 147 -9.61 0.44 -6.03
N LEU A 148 -9.90 -0.86 -6.15
CA LEU A 148 -9.51 -1.67 -7.30
C LEU A 148 -10.57 -1.69 -8.40
N GLY A 149 -11.77 -1.19 -8.09
CA GLY A 149 -12.90 -1.09 -9.00
C GLY A 149 -13.62 -2.42 -9.17
N THR A 150 -14.95 -2.34 -9.17
CA THR A 150 -15.83 -3.32 -9.80
C THR A 150 -15.27 -3.68 -11.19
N ALA A 151 -15.08 -4.96 -11.45
CA ALA A 151 -14.38 -5.50 -12.62
C ALA A 151 -15.08 -5.29 -13.99
N ASN A 152 -15.98 -4.32 -14.14
CA ASN A 152 -16.70 -4.01 -15.39
C ASN A 152 -16.63 -2.51 -15.68
N GLY A 153 -15.54 -2.04 -16.28
CA GLY A 153 -15.41 -0.63 -16.62
C GLY A 153 -14.01 -0.27 -17.09
N SER A 154 -13.67 -0.69 -18.30
CA SER A 154 -12.48 -0.30 -19.05
C SER A 154 -12.34 1.22 -19.14
N GLN A 155 -11.35 1.81 -18.44
CA GLN A 155 -10.63 3.05 -18.85
C GLN A 155 -9.58 3.51 -17.82
N SER A 156 -8.68 2.62 -17.40
CA SER A 156 -7.44 3.05 -16.73
C SER A 156 -6.24 2.23 -17.23
N PRO A 157 -5.22 2.85 -17.86
CA PRO A 157 -4.05 2.15 -18.40
C PRO A 157 -3.26 1.36 -17.34
N ARG A 158 -3.29 1.83 -16.08
CA ARG A 158 -2.70 1.11 -14.94
C ARG A 158 -3.48 -0.17 -14.58
N LEU A 159 -4.79 -0.18 -14.83
CA LEU A 159 -5.69 -1.31 -14.53
C LEU A 159 -5.77 -2.34 -15.67
N SER A 160 -5.58 -1.95 -16.93
CA SER A 160 -5.46 -2.93 -18.02
C SER A 160 -4.22 -3.81 -17.87
N TYR A 161 -3.10 -3.24 -17.40
CA TYR A 161 -1.95 -4.03 -16.98
C TYR A 161 -2.27 -4.91 -15.76
N PHE A 162 -2.98 -4.38 -14.76
CA PHE A 162 -3.42 -5.09 -13.55
C PHE A 162 -4.27 -6.34 -13.86
N ASN A 163 -5.21 -6.25 -14.80
CA ASN A 163 -6.06 -7.36 -15.21
C ASN A 163 -5.29 -8.42 -16.01
N HIS A 164 -4.37 -7.99 -16.88
CA HIS A 164 -3.53 -8.91 -17.65
C HIS A 164 -2.58 -9.72 -16.76
N VAL A 165 -1.96 -9.08 -15.76
CA VAL A 165 -1.05 -9.79 -14.84
C VAL A 165 -1.78 -10.75 -13.89
N ASN A 166 -3.02 -10.43 -13.46
CA ASN A 166 -3.83 -11.32 -12.63
C ASN A 166 -4.39 -12.51 -13.41
N SER A 167 -4.82 -12.29 -14.66
CA SER A 167 -5.26 -13.38 -15.55
C SER A 167 -4.12 -14.36 -15.84
N ALA A 168 -2.89 -13.87 -15.98
CA ALA A 168 -1.70 -14.71 -16.15
C ALA A 168 -1.35 -15.49 -14.88
N ALA A 169 -1.47 -14.89 -13.69
CA ALA A 169 -1.20 -15.58 -12.43
C ALA A 169 -2.18 -16.73 -12.14
N ASN A 170 -3.47 -16.55 -12.46
CA ASN A 170 -4.48 -17.60 -12.28
C ASN A 170 -4.38 -18.76 -13.28
N LYS A 171 -3.67 -18.59 -14.39
CA LYS A 171 -3.46 -19.66 -15.39
C LYS A 171 -2.27 -20.58 -15.07
N VAL A 172 -1.45 -20.26 -14.06
CA VAL A 172 -0.24 -21.03 -13.73
C VAL A 172 -0.39 -21.87 -12.46
N GLY A 173 -1.57 -21.88 -11.81
CA GLY A 173 -1.94 -22.94 -10.86
C GLY A 173 -0.89 -23.30 -9.80
N ILE A 174 -0.48 -22.31 -8.98
CA ILE A 174 0.08 -22.54 -7.65
C ILE A 174 -0.77 -21.76 -6.65
#